data_AF-A0A392SY36-F1
#
_entry.id   AF-A0A392SY36-F1
#
_cell.length_a   1.000
_cell.length_b   1.000
_cell.length_c   1.000
_cell.angle_alpha   90.00
_cell.angle_beta   90.00
_cell.angle_gamma   90.00
#
_symmetry.space_group_name_H-M   'P 1'
#
loop_
_entity.id
_entity.type
_entity.pdbx_description
1 polymer ?
#
loop_
_entity_poly.entity_id
_entity_poly.type
_entity_poly.pdbx_seq_one_letter_code
_entity_poly.pdbx_strand_id
1 'polypeptide(L)' 'FLNGDLDEEIYMEQPEGYVLPGNEQKVCKLVRNKEISNFHIQDERSWAS' A
#
# COMPACT_ATOMS: atom_id res chain seq x y z
N PHE A 1 -15.36 -21.75 5.25
CA PHE A 1 -15.72 -20.32 5.25
C PHE A 1 -14.44 -19.56 5.55
N LEU A 2 -13.95 -18.75 4.60
CA LEU A 2 -12.75 -17.92 4.79
C LEU A 2 -13.15 -16.74 5.67
N ASN A 3 -12.98 -16.91 6.98
CA ASN A 3 -13.24 -15.87 7.96
C ASN A 3 -12.22 -14.73 7.75
N GLY A 4 -12.66 -13.68 7.07
CA GLY A 4 -12.97 -12.44 7.77
C GLY A 4 -11.84 -11.47 8.13
N ASP A 5 -10.58 -11.85 8.12
CA ASP A 5 -9.46 -10.91 8.40
C ASP A 5 -9.01 -10.20 7.12
N LEU A 6 -9.97 -9.68 6.35
CA LEU A 6 -9.67 -8.98 5.11
C LEU A 6 -9.11 -7.59 5.43
N ASP A 7 -7.81 -7.53 5.71
CA ASP A 7 -7.03 -6.30 5.58
C ASP A 7 -7.24 -5.77 4.15
N GLU A 8 -7.79 -4.56 4.04
CA GLU A 8 -8.06 -3.97 2.73
C GLU A 8 -6.78 -3.35 2.20
N GLU A 9 -6.29 -3.85 1.07
CA GLU A 9 -5.09 -3.37 0.42
C GLU A 9 -5.46 -2.36 -0.68
N ILE A 10 -4.97 -1.14 -0.55
CA ILE A 10 -5.13 -0.07 -1.55
C ILE A 10 -3.74 0.29 -2.08
N TYR A 11 -3.59 0.27 -3.39
CA TYR A 11 -2.37 0.76 -4.04
C TYR A 11 -2.57 2.22 -4.44
N MET A 12 -1.60 3.07 -4.16
CA MET A 12 -1.63 4.49 -4.48
C MET A 12 -0.29 4.98 -5.00
N GLU A 13 -0.31 6.05 -5.78
CA GLU A 13 0.91 6.71 -6.22
C GLU A 13 1.72 7.22 -5.03
N GLN A 14 3.05 7.24 -5.19
CA GLN A 14 3.93 7.79 -4.17
C GLN A 14 3.68 9.29 -4.02
N PRO A 15 3.63 9.81 -2.78
CA PRO A 15 3.47 11.23 -2.55
C PRO A 15 4.69 12.02 -3.06
N GLU A 16 4.45 13.23 -3.57
CA GLU A 16 5.50 14.13 -4.03
C GLU A 16 6.52 14.41 -2.91
N GLY A 17 7.80 14.37 -3.24
CA GLY A 17 8.90 14.55 -2.29
C GLY A 17 9.37 13.28 -1.57
N TYR A 18 8.69 12.14 -1.75
CA TYR A 18 9.12 10.84 -1.23
C TYR A 18 9.62 9.88 -2.32
N VAL A 19 9.53 10.28 -3.58
CA VAL A 19 10.01 9.50 -4.72
C VAL A 19 11.53 9.59 -4.80
N LEU A 20 12.21 8.46 -4.59
CA LEU A 20 13.64 8.34 -4.83
C LEU A 20 13.95 8.13 -6.33
N PRO A 21 15.08 8.64 -6.85
CA PRO A 21 15.49 8.39 -8.24
C PRO A 21 15.56 6.89 -8.54
N GLY A 22 14.91 6.46 -9.62
CA GLY A 22 14.79 5.05 -10.01
C GLY A 22 13.59 4.31 -9.40
N ASN A 23 12.83 4.96 -8.49
CA ASN A 23 11.60 4.42 -7.92
C ASN A 23 10.34 5.11 -8.46
N GLU A 24 10.43 5.93 -9.52
CA GLU A 24 9.33 6.75 -10.02
C GLU A 24 8.10 5.91 -10.43
N GLN A 25 8.32 4.66 -10.81
CA GLN A 25 7.27 3.72 -11.23
C GLN A 25 6.76 2.81 -10.11
N LYS A 26 7.14 3.06 -8.86
CA LYS A 26 6.61 2.31 -7.71
C LYS A 26 5.32 2.96 -7.16
N VAL A 27 4.50 2.14 -6.53
CA VAL A 27 3.29 2.50 -5.80
C VAL A 27 3.44 2.12 -4.34
N CYS A 28 2.79 2.89 -3.49
CA CYS A 28 2.64 2.57 -2.08
C CYS A 28 1.48 1.60 -1.89
N LYS A 29 1.69 0.57 -1.06
CA LYS A 29 0.62 -0.30 -0.57
C LYS A 29 0.14 0.20 0.80
N LEU A 30 -1.11 0.62 0.85
CA LEU A 30 -1.82 0.97 2.07
C LEU A 30 -2.63 -0.22 2.55
N VAL A 31 -2.39 -0.65 3.78
CA VAL A 31 -3.12 -1.74 4.41
C VAL A 31 -4.02 -1.15 5.49
N ARG A 32 -5.33 -1.34 5.33
CA ARG A 32 -6.33 -0.98 6.34
C ARG A 32 -6.68 -2.22 7.13
N ASN A 33 -6.35 -2.19 8.41
CA ASN A 33 -6.89 -3.16 9.35
C ASN A 33 -8.31 -2.74 9.75
N LYS A 34 -9.26 -3.67 9.72
CA LYS A 34 -10.66 -3.35 10.06
C LYS A 34 -10.92 -3.32 11.57
N GLU A 35 -10.06 -3.96 12.36
CA GLU A 35 -10.20 -4.02 13.82
C GLU A 35 -9.53 -2.83 14.49
N ILE A 36 -8.42 -2.39 13.93
CA ILE A 36 -7.67 -1.22 14.37
C ILE A 36 -7.86 -0.20 13.25
N SER A 37 -8.66 0.85 13.45
CA SER A 37 -8.95 1.93 12.49
C SER A 37 -7.73 2.76 12.04
N ASN A 38 -6.55 2.16 12.01
CA ASN A 38 -5.27 2.71 11.63
C ASN A 38 -4.87 2.19 10.26
N PHE A 39 -4.19 3.05 9.52
CA PHE A 39 -3.60 2.73 8.23
C PHE A 39 -2.09 2.59 8.39
N HIS A 40 -1.51 1.57 7.79
CA HIS A 40 -0.06 1.41 7.72
C HIS A 40 0.37 1.25 6.26
N ILE A 41 1.43 1.95 5.88
CA ILE A 41 2.06 1.84 4.55
C ILE A 41 3.11 0.74 4.66
N GLN A 42 2.96 -0.36 3.90
CA GLN A 42 3.77 -1.57 4.08
C GLN A 42 4.83 -1.81 3.00
N ASP A 43 4.71 -1.27 1.78
CA ASP A 43 5.67 -1.61 0.72
C ASP A 43 5.64 -0.66 -0.50
N GLU A 44 6.74 -0.63 -1.26
CA GLU A 44 6.89 0.05 -2.55
C GLU A 44 6.93 -0.98 -3.69
N ARG A 45 5.79 -1.27 -4.34
CA ARG A 45 5.72 -2.25 -5.44
C ARG A 45 5.69 -1.55 -6.80
N SER A 46 6.29 -2.13 -7.84
CA SER A 46 6.14 -1.60 -9.21
C SER A 46 4.74 -1.91 -9.77
N TRP A 47 4.20 -1.04 -10.63
CA TRP A 47 2.88 -1.22 -11.30
C TRP A 47 2.73 -2.52 -12.12
N ALA A 48 3.82 -3.25 -12.40
CA ALA A 48 3.83 -4.43 -13.25
C ALA A 48 4.28 -5.70 -12.51
N SER A 49 3.36 -6.66 -12.41
CA SER A 49 3.64 -8.11 -12.41
C SER A 49 2.66 -8.78 -13.37
#